data_AF-A0A8H5HJD6-F1
#
_entry.id   AF-A0A8H5HJD6-F1
#
_cell.length_a   1.000
_cell.length_b   1.000
_cell.length_c   1.000
_cell.angle_alpha   90.00
_cell.angle_beta   90.00
_cell.angle_gamma   90.00
#
_symmetry.space_group_name_H-M   'P 1'
#
loop_
_entity.id
_entity.type
_entity.pdbx_description
1 polymer ?
#
loop_
_entity_poly.entity_id
_entity_poly.type
_entity_poly.pdbx_seq_one_letter_code
_entity_poly.pdbx_strand_id
1 'polypeptide(L)'
;MFQVASHPTAFDKHAYSRRSLSSPAPPHSPAVQLPRTLARPPFVEVSRDAIIAASPELASVPVEYIRRGLRPRANEMLAGISALAPSHMPSSMPRSRLPSSLTIPLRTTSAAQPSYPTHILAVSSSKNPSDQAMMFPVHSLVLASHCAQLPRLPPSHQQPHSPTVHLPVLPLSIPSPAAFAVLHSFMYHHRLEAVLKALFPMPSGFLQSVSHEAVLGALASGSTLHQLSSYLCASASGNLSTLTTHTAHVKELWQDMAALGLHDPELWDTLDLAWEVVLGALNLAAAGK
;
A
#
# COMPACT_ATOMS: atom_id res chain seq x y z
N MET A 1 9.73 18.40 20.49
CA MET A 1 8.29 18.72 20.46
C MET A 1 7.78 18.44 19.06
N PHE A 2 6.95 17.42 18.88
CA PHE A 2 6.30 17.17 17.59
C PHE A 2 5.12 18.13 17.49
N GLN A 3 5.11 18.99 16.48
CA GLN A 3 4.01 19.90 16.26
C GLN A 3 3.16 19.33 15.14
N VAL A 4 1.97 18.86 15.50
CA VAL A 4 0.92 18.57 14.54
C VAL A 4 0.24 19.90 14.21
N ALA A 5 0.21 20.29 12.94
CA ALA A 5 -0.35 21.57 12.53
C ALA A 5 -1.84 21.66 12.91
N SER A 6 -2.19 22.62 13.76
CA SER A 6 -3.57 22.99 14.10
C SER A 6 -4.05 24.16 13.23
N HIS A 7 -5.36 24.23 12.96
CA HIS A 7 -5.98 25.36 12.25
C HIS A 7 -5.98 26.64 13.12
N PRO A 8 -5.86 27.84 12.52
CA PRO A 8 -6.09 29.08 13.24
C PRO A 8 -7.59 29.30 13.45
N THR A 9 -8.05 29.28 14.70
CA THR A 9 -9.33 29.89 15.08
C THR A 9 -9.14 31.40 15.08
N ALA A 10 -9.62 32.06 14.04
CA ALA A 10 -9.64 33.51 13.95
C ALA A 10 -10.72 34.06 14.90
N PHE A 11 -10.33 34.65 16.03
CA PHE A 11 -11.09 35.73 16.67
C PHE A 11 -10.18 36.59 17.57
N ASP A 12 -10.39 37.90 17.42
CA ASP A 12 -10.11 39.02 18.31
C ASP A 12 -8.74 39.73 18.35
N LYS A 13 -8.81 40.95 17.78
CA LYS A 13 -8.58 42.27 18.41
C LYS A 13 -7.19 42.58 18.97
N HIS A 14 -6.58 43.54 18.26
CA HIS A 14 -5.53 44.48 18.66
C HIS A 14 -5.33 44.67 20.17
N ALA A 15 -4.11 44.36 20.62
CA ALA A 15 -3.54 44.95 21.82
C ALA A 15 -2.08 45.37 21.57
N TYR A 16 -1.69 46.40 22.31
CA TYR A 16 -0.53 47.24 22.20
C TYR A 16 0.83 46.53 22.35
N SER A 17 1.81 47.12 21.67
CA SER A 17 3.24 46.80 21.70
C SER A 17 3.85 46.87 23.12
N ARG A 18 4.54 45.81 23.56
CA ARG A 18 5.62 45.90 24.55
C ARG A 18 6.80 45.03 24.14
N ARG A 19 7.94 45.69 23.91
CA ARG A 19 9.26 45.07 23.70
C ARG A 19 9.69 44.32 24.98
N SER A 20 10.05 43.05 24.84
CA SER A 20 10.77 42.28 25.85
C SER A 20 12.13 41.86 25.29
N LEU A 21 13.15 41.97 26.14
CA LEU A 21 14.57 41.74 25.85
C LEU A 21 14.85 40.25 25.57
N SER A 22 15.67 40.00 24.56
CA SER A 22 16.05 38.68 24.06
C SER A 22 17.13 38.01 24.92
N SER A 23 16.78 36.89 25.56
CA SER A 23 17.74 35.86 25.98
C SER A 23 18.02 34.90 24.80
N PRO A 24 19.23 34.33 24.70
CA PRO A 24 19.56 33.40 23.63
C PRO A 24 18.83 32.07 23.86
N ALA A 25 18.04 31.65 22.87
CA ALA A 25 17.31 30.39 22.88
C ALA A 25 18.28 29.20 22.73
N PRO A 26 18.02 28.07 23.41
CA PRO A 26 18.79 26.84 23.21
C PRO A 26 18.56 26.28 21.79
N PRO A 27 19.49 25.48 21.24
CA PRO A 27 19.37 24.93 19.91
C PRO A 27 18.13 24.03 19.81
N HIS A 28 17.15 24.47 19.03
CA HIS A 28 15.94 23.69 18.73
C HIS A 28 16.33 22.50 17.86
N SER A 29 16.25 21.29 18.41
CA SER A 29 16.21 20.06 17.60
C SER A 29 15.13 20.21 16.53
N PRO A 30 15.39 19.89 15.25
CA PRO A 30 14.41 20.09 14.19
C PRO A 30 13.13 19.34 14.53
N ALA A 31 12.06 20.08 14.77
CA ALA A 31 10.75 19.50 15.03
C ALA A 31 10.28 18.83 13.74
N VAL A 32 10.17 17.51 13.75
CA VAL A 32 9.58 16.75 12.64
C VAL A 32 8.12 17.16 12.55
N GLN A 33 7.75 17.88 11.49
CA GLN A 33 6.38 18.23 11.18
C GLN A 33 5.77 17.12 10.33
N LEU A 34 4.84 16.37 10.92
CA LEU A 34 4.05 15.37 10.20
C LEU A 34 2.71 15.99 9.81
N PRO A 35 2.20 15.71 8.59
CA PRO A 35 0.88 16.18 8.21
C PRO A 35 -0.18 15.52 9.11
N ARG A 36 -1.18 16.30 9.54
CA ARG A 36 -2.28 15.76 10.36
C ARG A 36 -3.07 14.69 9.61
N THR A 37 -3.25 14.90 8.31
CA THR A 37 -4.02 14.04 7.40
C THR A 37 -3.21 13.73 6.16
N LEU A 38 -3.45 12.54 5.57
CA LEU A 38 -2.91 12.18 4.28
C LEU A 38 -3.91 12.60 3.19
N ALA A 39 -3.47 13.44 2.25
CA ALA A 39 -4.35 13.90 1.18
C ALA A 39 -4.68 12.73 0.23
N ARG A 40 -5.97 12.52 -0.04
CA ARG A 40 -6.42 11.59 -1.07
C ARG A 40 -6.35 12.27 -2.45
N PRO A 41 -5.71 11.67 -3.46
CA PRO A 41 -5.77 12.17 -4.83
C PRO A 41 -7.22 12.27 -5.35
N PRO A 42 -7.50 13.13 -6.34
CA PRO A 42 -8.81 13.16 -6.99
C PRO A 42 -9.10 11.80 -7.65
N PHE A 43 -10.37 11.41 -7.64
CA PHE A 43 -10.81 10.16 -8.25
C PHE A 43 -10.49 10.13 -9.75
N VAL A 44 -9.82 9.07 -10.19
CA VAL A 44 -9.60 8.77 -11.61
C VAL A 44 -10.10 7.36 -11.88
N GLU A 45 -11.01 7.24 -12.84
CA GLU A 45 -11.49 5.94 -13.30
C GLU A 45 -10.36 5.18 -14.00
N VAL A 46 -10.33 3.86 -13.86
CA VAL A 46 -9.32 3.04 -14.54
C VAL A 46 -9.52 3.04 -16.06
N SER A 47 -8.43 2.89 -16.80
CA SER A 47 -8.47 2.88 -18.26
C SER A 47 -9.31 1.72 -18.80
N ARG A 48 -10.37 2.06 -19.54
CA ARG A 48 -11.20 1.06 -20.20
C ARG A 48 -10.43 0.27 -21.24
N ASP A 49 -9.54 0.93 -21.97
CA ASP A 49 -8.67 0.30 -22.96
C ASP A 49 -7.72 -0.72 -22.33
N ALA A 50 -7.22 -0.45 -21.11
CA ALA A 50 -6.39 -1.40 -20.38
C ALA A 50 -7.17 -2.66 -19.98
N ILE A 51 -8.44 -2.52 -19.58
CA ILE A 51 -9.33 -3.66 -19.28
C ILE A 51 -9.58 -4.49 -20.54
N ILE A 52 -9.97 -3.84 -21.65
CA ILE A 52 -10.24 -4.52 -22.93
C ILE A 52 -8.99 -5.25 -23.43
N ALA A 53 -7.81 -4.64 -23.27
CA ALA A 53 -6.56 -5.27 -23.64
C ALA A 53 -6.22 -6.51 -22.80
N ALA A 54 -6.60 -6.51 -21.52
CA ALA A 54 -6.37 -7.63 -20.61
C ALA A 54 -7.40 -8.75 -20.79
N SER A 55 -8.65 -8.41 -21.12
CA SER A 55 -9.79 -9.33 -21.21
C SER A 55 -10.87 -8.70 -22.10
N PRO A 56 -10.82 -8.91 -23.44
CA PRO A 56 -11.73 -8.28 -24.40
C PRO A 56 -13.22 -8.58 -24.14
N GLU A 57 -13.52 -9.75 -23.59
CA GLU A 57 -14.87 -10.18 -23.22
C GLU A 57 -15.51 -9.31 -22.13
N LEU A 58 -14.72 -8.55 -21.37
CA LEU A 58 -15.20 -7.62 -20.35
C LEU A 58 -15.42 -6.20 -20.87
N ALA A 59 -15.33 -5.97 -22.19
CA ALA A 59 -15.41 -4.64 -22.81
C ALA A 59 -16.67 -3.84 -22.48
N SER A 60 -17.79 -4.48 -22.12
CA SER A 60 -19.05 -3.84 -21.71
C SER A 60 -19.39 -3.99 -20.22
N VAL A 61 -18.56 -4.67 -19.43
CA VAL A 61 -18.80 -4.92 -17.99
C VAL A 61 -18.26 -3.75 -17.15
N PRO A 62 -19.05 -3.09 -16.27
CA PRO A 62 -18.56 -2.03 -15.40
C PRO A 62 -17.40 -2.50 -14.49
N VAL A 63 -16.43 -1.62 -14.20
CA VAL A 63 -15.20 -1.99 -13.47
C VAL A 63 -15.49 -2.56 -12.09
N GLU A 64 -16.51 -2.06 -11.39
CA GLU A 64 -16.91 -2.52 -10.07
C GLU A 64 -17.34 -3.99 -10.10
N TYR A 65 -18.05 -4.39 -11.17
CA TYR A 65 -18.46 -5.78 -11.38
C TYR A 65 -17.26 -6.67 -11.69
N ILE A 66 -16.28 -6.17 -12.44
CA ILE A 66 -15.03 -6.87 -12.72
C ILE A 66 -14.27 -7.12 -11.40
N ARG A 67 -14.03 -6.08 -10.60
CA ARG A 67 -13.36 -6.18 -9.29
C ARG A 67 -14.07 -7.19 -8.38
N ARG A 68 -15.40 -7.09 -8.28
CA ARG A 68 -16.21 -8.02 -7.49
C ARG A 68 -16.12 -9.47 -7.99
N GLY A 69 -16.04 -9.67 -9.31
CA GLY A 69 -15.85 -10.98 -9.92
C GLY A 69 -14.44 -11.57 -9.73
N LEU A 70 -13.42 -10.72 -9.58
CA LEU A 70 -12.05 -11.15 -9.31
C LEU A 70 -11.85 -11.67 -7.88
N ARG A 71 -12.51 -11.06 -6.89
CA ARG A 71 -12.41 -11.43 -5.45
C ARG A 71 -12.57 -12.95 -5.19
N PRO A 72 -13.65 -13.64 -5.62
CA PRO A 72 -13.80 -15.07 -5.38
C PRO A 72 -12.76 -15.94 -6.11
N ARG A 73 -12.08 -15.40 -7.13
CA ARG A 73 -11.02 -16.07 -7.89
C ARG A 73 -9.61 -15.80 -7.35
N ALA A 74 -9.48 -15.07 -6.25
CA ALA A 74 -8.18 -14.72 -5.68
C ALA A 74 -7.32 -15.97 -5.40
N ASN A 75 -7.89 -16.99 -4.78
CA ASN A 75 -7.18 -18.24 -4.45
C ASN A 75 -6.71 -18.99 -5.70
N GLU A 76 -7.51 -18.99 -6.77
CA GLU A 76 -7.19 -19.59 -8.07
C GLU A 76 -5.95 -18.92 -8.70
N MET A 77 -5.96 -17.58 -8.72
CA MET A 77 -4.90 -16.76 -9.26
C MET A 77 -3.60 -16.86 -8.43
N LEU A 78 -3.73 -16.86 -7.11
CA LEU A 78 -2.57 -16.96 -6.21
C LEU A 78 -1.98 -18.38 -6.19
N ALA A 79 -2.80 -19.40 -6.39
CA ALA A 79 -2.32 -20.75 -6.62
C ALA A 79 -1.48 -20.82 -7.90
N GLY A 80 -1.89 -20.15 -8.98
CA GLY A 80 -1.10 -20.08 -10.21
C GLY A 80 0.19 -19.27 -10.05
N ILE A 81 0.19 -18.20 -9.28
CA ILE A 81 1.43 -17.49 -8.88
C ILE A 81 2.35 -18.43 -8.08
N SER A 82 1.79 -19.19 -7.14
CA SER A 82 2.55 -20.12 -6.30
C SER A 82 3.06 -21.34 -7.09
N ALA A 83 2.46 -21.65 -8.24
CA ALA A 83 2.87 -22.73 -9.13
C ALA A 83 4.23 -22.47 -9.79
N LEU A 84 4.63 -21.20 -9.93
CA LEU A 84 5.90 -20.82 -10.53
C LEU A 84 7.07 -21.46 -9.77
N ALA A 85 8.00 -22.09 -10.49
CA ALA A 85 9.20 -22.68 -9.89
C ALA A 85 10.09 -21.58 -9.27
N PRO A 86 10.34 -21.57 -7.95
CA PRO A 86 11.11 -20.50 -7.30
C PRO A 86 12.55 -20.36 -7.81
N SER A 87 13.15 -21.45 -8.30
CA SER A 87 14.50 -21.46 -8.89
C SER A 87 14.62 -20.59 -10.15
N HIS A 88 13.50 -20.27 -10.80
CA HIS A 88 13.45 -19.45 -12.02
C HIS A 88 12.74 -18.11 -11.79
N MET A 89 12.34 -17.82 -10.56
CA MET A 89 11.61 -16.62 -10.18
C MET A 89 12.29 -15.97 -8.95
N PRO A 90 13.41 -15.27 -9.15
CA PRO A 90 14.07 -14.59 -8.05
C PRO A 90 13.18 -13.49 -7.48
N SER A 91 13.23 -13.26 -6.16
CA SER A 91 12.45 -12.20 -5.51
C SER A 91 12.92 -10.79 -5.87
N SER A 92 14.18 -10.65 -6.28
CA SER A 92 14.75 -9.40 -6.78
C SER A 92 15.85 -9.64 -7.82
N MET A 93 16.12 -8.64 -8.65
CA MET A 93 17.15 -8.68 -9.68
C MET A 93 17.76 -7.30 -9.90
N PRO A 94 19.06 -7.20 -10.25
CA PRO A 94 19.65 -5.94 -10.68
C PRO A 94 18.93 -5.37 -11.91
N ARG A 95 18.63 -4.06 -11.90
CA ARG A 95 17.94 -3.34 -12.98
C ARG A 95 18.69 -3.44 -14.30
N SER A 96 20.02 -3.40 -14.23
CA SER A 96 20.94 -3.58 -15.36
C SER A 96 20.87 -4.97 -16.00
N ARG A 97 20.28 -5.96 -15.32
CA ARG A 97 20.18 -7.36 -15.76
C ARG A 97 18.75 -7.85 -15.95
N LEU A 98 17.77 -6.96 -15.94
CA LEU A 98 16.37 -7.33 -16.17
C LEU A 98 16.20 -7.89 -17.59
N PRO A 99 15.75 -9.15 -17.74
CA PRO A 99 15.43 -9.69 -19.05
C PRO A 99 14.12 -9.09 -19.55
N SER A 100 13.84 -9.19 -20.85
CA SER A 100 12.55 -8.80 -21.42
C SER A 100 11.42 -9.78 -21.06
N SER A 101 11.77 -11.04 -20.79
CA SER A 101 10.84 -12.09 -20.39
C SER A 101 11.52 -13.20 -19.61
N LEU A 102 10.74 -14.00 -18.89
CA LEU A 102 11.17 -15.21 -18.21
C LEU A 102 10.31 -16.40 -18.63
N THR A 103 10.95 -17.52 -18.93
CA THR A 103 10.28 -18.82 -19.10
C THR A 103 10.41 -19.60 -17.81
N ILE A 104 9.29 -19.84 -17.13
CA ILE A 104 9.26 -20.40 -15.78
C ILE A 104 8.54 -21.75 -15.81
N PRO A 105 9.19 -22.84 -15.37
CA PRO A 105 8.53 -24.13 -15.18
C PRO A 105 7.40 -24.06 -14.14
N LEU A 106 6.33 -24.79 -14.40
CA LEU A 106 5.22 -24.93 -13.48
C LEU A 106 5.41 -26.14 -12.59
N ARG A 107 5.17 -25.97 -11.30
CA ARG A 107 5.07 -27.05 -10.33
C ARG A 107 3.64 -27.57 -10.30
N THR A 108 3.47 -28.84 -9.98
CA THR A 108 2.16 -29.43 -9.71
C THR A 108 1.50 -28.70 -8.54
N THR A 109 0.30 -28.17 -8.75
CA THR A 109 -0.50 -27.52 -7.71
C THR A 109 -1.68 -28.39 -7.31
N SER A 110 -2.07 -28.37 -6.04
CA SER A 110 -3.29 -29.04 -5.56
C SER A 110 -4.58 -28.34 -6.01
N ALA A 111 -4.49 -27.14 -6.60
CA ALA A 111 -5.64 -26.42 -7.14
C ALA A 111 -6.17 -27.13 -8.39
N ALA A 112 -7.49 -27.33 -8.45
CA ALA A 112 -8.12 -28.05 -9.56
C ALA A 112 -7.92 -27.34 -10.91
N GLN A 113 -7.90 -26.00 -10.91
CA GLN A 113 -7.70 -25.16 -12.09
C GLN A 113 -6.98 -23.86 -11.67
N PRO A 114 -5.64 -23.81 -11.58
CA PRO A 114 -4.93 -22.57 -11.29
C PRO A 114 -5.03 -21.58 -12.47
N SER A 115 -5.13 -20.28 -12.17
CA SER A 115 -4.98 -19.21 -13.15
C SER A 115 -3.56 -18.67 -13.06
N TYR A 116 -2.77 -18.84 -14.12
CA TYR A 116 -1.36 -18.46 -14.13
C TYR A 116 -1.18 -16.96 -14.39
N PRO A 117 -0.15 -16.34 -13.78
CA PRO A 117 0.13 -14.92 -14.01
C PRO A 117 0.45 -14.65 -15.47
N THR A 118 0.15 -13.43 -15.91
CA THR A 118 0.36 -12.97 -17.28
C THR A 118 1.66 -12.20 -17.45
N HIS A 119 2.15 -11.57 -16.39
CA HIS A 119 3.29 -10.66 -16.43
C HIS A 119 4.11 -10.80 -15.15
N ILE A 120 5.32 -10.27 -15.20
CA ILE A 120 6.12 -9.98 -14.01
C ILE A 120 6.37 -8.48 -13.97
N LEU A 121 6.07 -7.83 -12.86
CA LEU A 121 6.52 -6.46 -12.60
C LEU A 121 7.89 -6.48 -11.94
N ALA A 122 8.86 -5.77 -12.51
CA ALA A 122 10.13 -5.44 -11.90
C ALA A 122 10.02 -4.06 -11.24
N VAL A 123 9.66 -4.06 -9.96
CA VAL A 123 9.31 -2.86 -9.18
C VAL A 123 10.57 -2.25 -8.55
N SER A 124 10.80 -0.96 -8.82
CA SER A 124 11.98 -0.22 -8.38
C SER A 124 11.57 1.13 -7.78
N SER A 125 12.42 1.69 -6.90
CA SER A 125 12.10 2.98 -6.28
C SER A 125 12.38 4.12 -7.27
N SER A 126 11.42 5.04 -7.36
CA SER A 126 11.57 6.28 -8.14
C SER A 126 12.36 7.36 -7.40
N LYS A 127 12.45 7.28 -6.06
CA LYS A 127 13.09 8.30 -5.23
C LYS A 127 14.56 7.99 -4.96
N ASN A 128 14.82 6.73 -4.60
CA ASN A 128 16.16 6.23 -4.34
C ASN A 128 16.40 5.10 -5.33
N PRO A 129 16.93 5.36 -6.53
CA PRO A 129 17.12 4.33 -7.54
C PRO A 129 18.12 3.29 -7.03
N SER A 130 17.62 2.31 -6.29
CA SER A 130 18.33 1.09 -5.97
C SER A 130 18.65 0.39 -7.28
N ASP A 131 19.83 -0.22 -7.35
CA ASP A 131 20.16 -1.10 -8.46
C ASP A 131 19.27 -2.36 -8.45
N GLN A 132 18.51 -2.64 -7.39
CA GLN A 132 17.60 -3.79 -7.33
C GLN A 132 16.16 -3.44 -7.69
N ALA A 133 15.54 -4.30 -8.48
CA ALA A 133 14.10 -4.35 -8.69
C ALA A 133 13.52 -5.60 -8.03
N MET A 134 12.41 -5.46 -7.34
CA MET A 134 11.64 -6.56 -6.76
C MET A 134 10.72 -7.17 -7.82
N MET A 135 10.63 -8.50 -7.89
CA MET A 135 9.91 -9.20 -8.96
C MET A 135 8.55 -9.69 -8.46
N PHE A 136 7.47 -9.25 -9.11
CA PHE A 136 6.09 -9.61 -8.73
C PHE A 136 5.34 -10.23 -9.91
N PRO A 137 4.96 -11.51 -9.86
CA PRO A 137 4.08 -12.10 -10.86
C PRO A 137 2.65 -11.54 -10.68
N VAL A 138 2.00 -11.18 -11.77
CA VAL A 138 0.71 -10.47 -11.76
C VAL A 138 -0.22 -10.92 -12.89
N HIS A 139 -1.53 -10.73 -12.67
CA HIS A 139 -2.53 -10.79 -13.73
C HIS A 139 -2.82 -9.38 -14.23
N SER A 140 -2.69 -9.16 -15.53
CA SER A 140 -2.91 -7.85 -16.17
C SER A 140 -4.30 -7.31 -15.85
N LEU A 141 -5.32 -8.18 -15.80
CA LEU A 141 -6.68 -7.78 -15.48
C LEU A 141 -6.82 -7.23 -14.05
N VAL A 142 -6.10 -7.80 -13.06
CA VAL A 142 -6.09 -7.29 -11.69
C VAL A 142 -5.48 -5.88 -11.66
N LEU A 143 -4.35 -5.67 -12.34
CA LEU A 143 -3.75 -4.33 -12.41
C LEU A 143 -4.65 -3.33 -13.15
N ALA A 144 -5.19 -3.72 -14.30
CA ALA A 144 -6.07 -2.87 -15.11
C ALA A 144 -7.37 -2.52 -14.37
N SER A 145 -7.88 -3.41 -13.51
CA SER A 145 -9.07 -3.13 -12.72
C SER A 145 -8.78 -2.26 -11.51
N HIS A 146 -7.59 -2.28 -10.93
CA HIS A 146 -7.30 -1.58 -9.67
C HIS A 146 -6.52 -0.26 -9.84
N CYS A 147 -5.61 -0.17 -10.81
CA CYS A 147 -4.64 0.93 -10.91
C CYS A 147 -4.96 1.87 -12.07
N ALA A 148 -5.46 3.07 -11.77
CA ALA A 148 -5.84 4.05 -12.80
C ALA A 148 -4.66 4.71 -13.52
N GLN A 149 -3.47 4.72 -12.90
CA GLN A 149 -2.27 5.38 -13.46
C GLN A 149 -1.33 4.41 -14.18
N LEU A 150 -1.67 3.12 -14.24
CA LEU A 150 -0.88 2.16 -15.02
C LEU A 150 -1.26 2.24 -16.51
N PRO A 151 -0.26 2.24 -17.41
CA PRO A 151 -0.54 2.17 -18.83
C PRO A 151 -1.09 0.80 -19.21
N ARG A 152 -1.66 0.72 -20.42
CA ARG A 152 -2.00 -0.57 -21.04
C ARG A 152 -0.76 -1.46 -21.07
N LEU A 153 -0.88 -2.68 -20.52
CA LEU A 153 0.19 -3.68 -20.57
C LEU A 153 0.23 -4.36 -21.95
N PRO A 154 1.42 -4.80 -22.41
CA PRO A 154 1.54 -5.56 -23.64
C PRO A 154 0.74 -6.88 -23.57
N PRO A 155 0.34 -7.46 -24.71
CA PRO A 155 -0.28 -8.78 -24.72
C PRO A 155 0.64 -9.85 -24.15
N SER A 156 0.08 -10.76 -23.35
CA SER A 156 0.76 -11.99 -22.91
C SER A 156 0.00 -13.19 -23.45
N HIS A 157 0.68 -14.02 -24.23
CA HIS A 157 0.10 -15.25 -24.77
C HIS A 157 0.51 -16.44 -23.91
N GLN A 158 -0.45 -17.01 -23.19
CA GLN A 158 -0.27 -18.29 -22.52
C GLN A 158 -0.63 -19.41 -23.48
N GLN A 159 0.25 -20.41 -23.58
CA GLN A 159 -0.06 -21.63 -24.32
C GLN A 159 -0.85 -22.57 -23.41
N PRO A 160 -2.06 -23.00 -23.81
CA PRO A 160 -2.81 -24.00 -23.08
C PRO A 160 -1.97 -25.27 -22.88
N HIS A 161 -2.00 -25.85 -21.68
CA HIS A 161 -1.34 -27.11 -21.34
C HIS A 161 0.20 -27.15 -21.43
N SER A 162 0.87 -25.99 -21.55
CA SER A 162 2.34 -25.95 -21.48
C SER A 162 2.83 -26.26 -20.05
N PRO A 163 3.93 -27.03 -19.88
CA PRO A 163 4.57 -27.22 -18.58
C PRO A 163 5.36 -25.99 -18.10
N THR A 164 5.39 -24.92 -18.90
CA THR A 164 6.08 -23.67 -18.61
C THR A 164 5.19 -22.47 -18.95
N VAL A 165 5.42 -21.34 -18.29
CA VAL A 165 4.82 -20.05 -18.66
C VAL A 165 5.89 -19.09 -19.12
N HIS A 166 5.63 -18.38 -20.22
CA HIS A 166 6.50 -17.32 -20.72
C HIS A 166 5.91 -15.97 -20.33
N LEU A 167 6.56 -15.27 -19.40
CA LEU A 167 6.07 -14.05 -18.79
C LEU A 167 6.93 -12.85 -19.22
N PRO A 168 6.38 -11.83 -19.90
CA PRO A 168 7.08 -10.57 -20.08
C PRO A 168 7.38 -9.91 -18.72
N VAL A 169 8.59 -9.34 -18.61
CA VAL A 169 9.04 -8.59 -17.44
C VAL A 169 8.90 -7.10 -17.74
N LEU A 170 8.09 -6.42 -16.94
CA LEU A 170 7.76 -5.01 -17.13
C LEU A 170 8.39 -4.17 -16.01
N PRO A 171 9.23 -3.18 -16.32
CA PRO A 171 9.74 -2.26 -15.30
C PRO A 171 8.61 -1.37 -14.78
N LEU A 172 8.55 -1.21 -13.47
CA LEU A 172 7.65 -0.28 -12.79
C LEU A 172 8.43 0.52 -11.75
N SER A 173 8.34 1.85 -11.81
CA SER A 173 8.96 2.72 -10.82
C SER A 173 7.90 3.38 -9.95
N ILE A 174 7.97 3.17 -8.64
CA ILE A 174 7.05 3.70 -7.64
C ILE A 174 7.82 4.29 -6.46
N PRO A 175 7.20 5.12 -5.62
CA PRO A 175 7.87 5.70 -4.46
C PRO A 175 8.57 4.68 -3.53
N SER A 176 7.89 3.60 -3.10
CA SER A 176 8.41 2.59 -2.18
C SER A 176 8.15 1.13 -2.61
N PRO A 177 9.09 0.46 -3.30
CA PRO A 177 8.95 -0.95 -3.70
C PRO A 177 8.57 -1.92 -2.56
N ALA A 178 9.00 -1.62 -1.34
CA ALA A 178 8.67 -2.44 -0.17
C ALA A 178 7.16 -2.43 0.15
N ALA A 179 6.50 -1.27 0.00
CA ALA A 179 5.06 -1.14 0.24
C ALA A 179 4.21 -1.84 -0.84
N PHE A 180 4.75 -2.00 -2.05
CA PHE A 180 4.05 -2.69 -3.15
C PHE A 180 3.66 -4.13 -2.81
N ALA A 181 4.44 -4.86 -2.00
CA ALA A 181 4.08 -6.22 -1.62
C ALA A 181 2.74 -6.28 -0.85
N VAL A 182 2.45 -5.26 -0.05
CA VAL A 182 1.20 -5.13 0.69
C VAL A 182 0.04 -4.85 -0.28
N LEU A 183 0.25 -3.91 -1.21
CA LEU A 183 -0.75 -3.56 -2.24
C LEU A 183 -1.04 -4.73 -3.19
N HIS A 184 0.01 -5.44 -3.60
CA HIS A 184 -0.09 -6.64 -4.41
C HIS A 184 -0.98 -7.67 -3.69
N SER A 185 -0.70 -8.01 -2.43
CA SER A 185 -1.55 -8.93 -1.68
C SER A 185 -3.00 -8.44 -1.52
N PHE A 186 -3.18 -7.14 -1.26
CA PHE A 186 -4.50 -6.53 -1.11
C PHE A 186 -5.34 -6.61 -2.40
N MET A 187 -4.76 -6.33 -3.57
CA MET A 187 -5.48 -6.37 -4.86
C MET A 187 -6.07 -7.75 -5.18
N TYR A 188 -5.56 -8.82 -4.56
CA TYR A 188 -6.15 -10.15 -4.71
C TYR A 188 -7.13 -10.46 -3.58
N HIS A 189 -6.70 -10.32 -2.31
CA HIS A 189 -7.49 -10.83 -1.19
C HIS A 189 -8.49 -9.83 -0.60
N HIS A 190 -8.30 -8.53 -0.82
CA HIS A 190 -9.07 -7.45 -0.16
C HIS A 190 -9.11 -7.57 1.37
N ARG A 191 -8.02 -8.02 1.98
CA ARG A 191 -7.90 -8.26 3.43
C ARG A 191 -7.33 -7.04 4.15
N LEU A 192 -8.19 -6.23 4.75
CA LEU A 192 -7.82 -5.01 5.49
C LEU A 192 -6.95 -5.31 6.70
N GLU A 193 -7.19 -6.43 7.39
CA GLU A 193 -6.39 -6.88 8.52
C GLU A 193 -4.94 -7.22 8.11
N ALA A 194 -4.75 -7.73 6.89
CA ALA A 194 -3.41 -8.03 6.38
C ALA A 194 -2.63 -6.74 6.08
N VAL A 195 -3.33 -5.70 5.61
CA VAL A 195 -2.74 -4.37 5.39
C VAL A 195 -2.30 -3.76 6.72
N LEU A 196 -3.18 -3.69 7.72
CA LEU A 196 -2.84 -3.14 9.04
C LEU A 196 -1.68 -3.89 9.70
N LYS A 197 -1.71 -5.22 9.66
CA LYS A 197 -0.64 -6.07 10.22
C LYS A 197 0.70 -5.86 9.53
N ALA A 198 0.72 -5.51 8.24
CA ALA A 198 1.94 -5.24 7.50
C ALA A 198 2.57 -3.87 7.86
N LEU A 199 1.77 -2.91 8.33
CA LEU A 199 2.24 -1.57 8.67
C LEU A 199 2.90 -1.53 10.05
N PHE A 200 2.27 -2.13 11.05
CA PHE A 200 2.76 -2.15 12.44
C PHE A 200 2.01 -3.16 13.33
N PRO A 201 2.50 -3.44 14.56
CA PRO A 201 1.82 -4.30 15.51
C PRO A 201 0.40 -3.80 15.84
N MET A 202 -0.58 -4.71 15.77
CA MET A 202 -1.99 -4.44 16.08
C MET A 202 -2.55 -5.50 17.02
N PRO A 203 -3.50 -5.15 17.92
CA PRO A 203 -4.14 -6.12 18.80
C PRO A 203 -4.82 -7.24 18.00
N SER A 204 -4.55 -8.50 18.36
CA SER A 204 -5.14 -9.67 17.68
C SER A 204 -6.66 -9.66 17.69
N GLY A 205 -7.27 -9.24 18.82
CA GLY A 205 -8.72 -9.12 18.94
C GLY A 205 -9.34 -8.10 17.99
N PHE A 206 -8.61 -7.03 17.64
CA PHE A 206 -9.05 -6.09 16.61
C PHE A 206 -8.88 -6.70 15.21
N LEU A 207 -7.73 -7.33 14.95
CA LEU A 207 -7.43 -7.95 13.64
C LEU A 207 -8.41 -9.07 13.24
N GLN A 208 -8.98 -9.79 14.22
CA GLN A 208 -9.94 -10.87 13.96
C GLN A 208 -11.32 -10.38 13.48
N SER A 209 -11.66 -9.11 13.74
CA SER A 209 -12.98 -8.53 13.45
C SER A 209 -12.92 -7.36 12.48
N VAL A 210 -11.79 -7.15 11.78
CA VAL A 210 -11.64 -6.04 10.84
C VAL A 210 -12.58 -6.24 9.66
N SER A 211 -13.62 -5.41 9.61
CA SER A 211 -14.43 -5.10 8.45
C SER A 211 -14.27 -3.63 8.10
N HIS A 212 -14.76 -3.21 6.94
CA HIS A 212 -14.80 -1.78 6.60
C HIS A 212 -15.61 -0.97 7.62
N GLU A 213 -16.73 -1.51 8.12
CA GLU A 213 -17.52 -0.88 9.18
C GLU A 213 -16.74 -0.75 10.48
N ALA A 214 -15.96 -1.78 10.87
CA ALA A 214 -15.11 -1.71 12.06
C ALA A 214 -14.03 -0.62 11.93
N VAL A 215 -13.47 -0.43 10.74
CA VAL A 215 -12.51 0.65 10.45
C VAL A 215 -13.17 2.02 10.61
N LEU A 216 -14.36 2.23 10.02
CA LEU A 216 -15.10 3.49 10.14
C LEU A 216 -15.52 3.77 11.59
N GLY A 217 -15.99 2.74 12.31
CA GLY A 217 -16.35 2.84 13.72
C GLY A 217 -15.15 3.19 14.61
N ALA A 218 -13.98 2.60 14.32
CA ALA A 218 -12.74 2.94 15.02
C ALA A 218 -12.32 4.40 14.76
N LEU A 219 -12.37 4.86 13.50
CA LEU A 219 -12.08 6.26 13.13
C LEU A 219 -13.00 7.27 13.83
N ALA A 220 -14.28 6.94 14.00
CA ALA A 220 -15.25 7.78 14.69
C ALA A 220 -15.12 7.74 16.22
N SER A 221 -14.38 6.77 16.78
CA SER A 221 -14.29 6.51 18.22
C SER A 221 -12.95 6.96 18.79
N GLY A 222 -12.95 8.11 19.48
CA GLY A 222 -11.75 8.63 20.15
C GLY A 222 -11.16 7.68 21.20
N SER A 223 -12.00 6.92 21.91
CA SER A 223 -11.54 5.93 22.90
C SER A 223 -10.86 4.73 22.22
N THR A 224 -11.41 4.24 21.10
CA THR A 224 -10.81 3.16 20.32
C THR A 224 -9.49 3.58 19.71
N LEU A 225 -9.41 4.77 19.10
CA LEU A 225 -8.15 5.33 18.58
C LEU A 225 -7.10 5.44 19.67
N HIS A 226 -7.47 5.92 20.85
CA HIS A 226 -6.55 6.02 21.99
C HIS A 226 -6.06 4.65 22.46
N GLN A 227 -6.93 3.64 22.54
CA GLN A 227 -6.56 2.27 22.89
C GLN A 227 -5.57 1.65 21.89
N LEU A 228 -5.85 1.77 20.58
CA LEU A 228 -4.97 1.28 19.52
C LEU A 228 -3.62 2.01 19.53
N SER A 229 -3.63 3.34 19.71
CA SER A 229 -2.43 4.17 19.82
C SER A 229 -1.58 3.77 21.03
N SER A 230 -2.23 3.52 22.17
CA SER A 230 -1.56 3.10 23.41
C SER A 230 -0.94 1.71 23.25
N TYR A 231 -1.64 0.79 22.59
CA TYR A 231 -1.10 -0.53 22.27
C TYR A 231 0.15 -0.42 21.37
N LEU A 232 0.08 0.35 20.30
CA LEU A 232 1.23 0.54 19.40
C LEU A 232 2.41 1.18 20.15
N CYS A 233 2.16 2.24 20.93
CA CYS A 233 3.17 2.88 21.76
C CYS A 233 3.82 1.89 22.74
N ALA A 234 3.03 1.06 23.43
CA ALA A 234 3.52 0.05 24.36
C ALA A 234 4.34 -1.04 23.65
N SER A 235 3.88 -1.51 22.48
CA SER A 235 4.62 -2.50 21.68
C SER A 235 5.97 -1.99 21.19
N ALA A 236 6.08 -0.68 20.93
CA ALA A 236 7.33 -0.01 20.61
C ALA A 236 8.14 0.38 21.86
N SER A 237 7.68 0.06 23.08
CA SER A 237 8.26 0.49 24.35
C SER A 237 8.47 2.02 24.45
N GLY A 238 7.57 2.80 23.84
CA GLY A 238 7.71 4.25 23.74
C GLY A 238 8.88 4.73 22.87
N ASN A 239 9.52 3.85 22.10
CA ASN A 239 10.66 4.19 21.26
C ASN A 239 10.21 5.02 20.04
N LEU A 240 10.57 6.32 20.05
CA LEU A 240 10.24 7.24 18.96
C LEU A 240 10.85 6.84 17.62
N SER A 241 12.03 6.21 17.59
CA SER A 241 12.64 5.75 16.33
C SER A 241 11.80 4.65 15.70
N THR A 242 11.37 3.67 16.50
CA THR A 242 10.50 2.58 16.03
C THR A 242 9.16 3.11 15.52
N LEU A 243 8.53 4.02 16.27
CA LEU A 243 7.28 4.66 15.85
C LEU A 243 7.45 5.48 14.56
N THR A 244 8.59 6.17 14.42
CA THR A 244 8.91 6.90 13.18
C THR A 244 9.05 5.97 11.98
N THR A 245 9.63 4.77 12.17
CA THR A 245 9.67 3.74 11.12
C THR A 245 8.26 3.29 10.73
N HIS A 246 7.36 3.05 11.69
CA HIS A 246 5.96 2.74 11.39
C HIS A 246 5.27 3.88 10.63
N THR A 247 5.51 5.14 11.02
CA THR A 247 5.00 6.32 10.28
C THR A 247 5.51 6.34 8.84
N ALA A 248 6.78 6.01 8.62
CA ALA A 248 7.36 5.91 7.29
C ALA A 248 6.64 4.85 6.44
N HIS A 249 6.39 3.66 6.98
CA HIS A 249 5.68 2.60 6.26
C HIS A 249 4.26 3.01 5.84
N VAL A 250 3.49 3.67 6.72
CA VAL A 250 2.15 4.17 6.37
C VAL A 250 2.24 5.20 5.24
N LYS A 251 3.19 6.14 5.34
CA LYS A 251 3.42 7.16 4.32
C LYS A 251 3.89 6.57 2.99
N GLU A 252 4.70 5.52 3.01
CA GLU A 252 5.16 4.83 1.81
C GLU A 252 4.01 4.13 1.10
N LEU A 253 3.15 3.43 1.85
CA LEU A 253 1.94 2.81 1.31
C LEU A 253 1.01 3.84 0.66
N TRP A 254 0.78 4.96 1.34
CA TRP A 254 0.04 6.11 0.82
C TRP A 254 0.59 6.60 -0.53
N GLN A 255 1.91 6.78 -0.62
CA GLN A 255 2.56 7.29 -1.82
C GLN A 255 2.43 6.34 -2.99
N ASP A 256 2.56 5.04 -2.75
CA ASP A 256 2.40 4.02 -3.78
C ASP A 256 0.95 3.92 -4.23
N MET A 257 -0.02 3.98 -3.31
CA MET A 257 -1.45 4.05 -3.65
C MET A 257 -1.75 5.23 -4.56
N ALA A 258 -1.23 6.41 -4.23
CA ALA A 258 -1.37 7.59 -5.06
C ALA A 258 -0.69 7.44 -6.42
N ALA A 259 0.54 6.90 -6.46
CA ALA A 259 1.30 6.70 -7.69
C ALA A 259 0.66 5.70 -8.65
N LEU A 260 0.01 4.65 -8.12
CA LEU A 260 -0.70 3.65 -8.91
C LEU A 260 -2.12 4.10 -9.30
N GLY A 261 -2.64 5.17 -8.69
CA GLY A 261 -4.03 5.59 -8.84
C GLY A 261 -5.00 4.53 -8.30
N LEU A 262 -4.68 3.94 -7.14
CA LEU A 262 -5.57 2.99 -6.46
C LEU A 262 -6.74 3.74 -5.83
N HIS A 263 -7.96 3.41 -6.25
CA HIS A 263 -9.20 4.01 -5.76
C HIS A 263 -10.11 2.95 -5.15
N ASP A 264 -9.74 2.46 -3.97
CA ASP A 264 -10.51 1.53 -3.16
C ASP A 264 -10.84 2.19 -1.81
N PRO A 265 -12.13 2.54 -1.55
CA PRO A 265 -12.52 3.26 -0.34
C PRO A 265 -12.12 2.53 0.94
N GLU A 266 -12.29 1.21 0.99
CA GLU A 266 -11.98 0.39 2.16
C GLU A 266 -10.49 0.46 2.52
N LEU A 267 -9.62 0.41 1.50
CA LEU A 267 -8.17 0.55 1.66
C LEU A 267 -7.78 1.96 2.12
N TRP A 268 -8.36 3.01 1.53
CA TRP A 268 -8.08 4.40 1.91
C TRP A 268 -8.50 4.69 3.35
N ASP A 269 -9.68 4.22 3.77
CA ASP A 269 -10.14 4.39 5.15
C ASP A 269 -9.27 3.59 6.14
N THR A 270 -8.80 2.41 5.73
CA THR A 270 -7.86 1.60 6.53
C THR A 270 -6.52 2.30 6.70
N LEU A 271 -6.03 2.97 5.66
CA LEU A 271 -4.81 3.75 5.70
C LEU A 271 -4.95 4.99 6.61
N ASP A 272 -6.10 5.66 6.55
CA ASP A 272 -6.40 6.79 7.44
C ASP A 272 -6.45 6.35 8.90
N LEU A 273 -7.08 5.21 9.20
CA LEU A 273 -7.04 4.61 10.54
C LEU A 273 -5.59 4.34 10.98
N ALA A 274 -4.78 3.76 10.10
CA ALA A 274 -3.39 3.47 10.41
C ALA A 274 -2.59 4.75 10.71
N TRP A 275 -2.86 5.83 9.98
CA TRP A 275 -2.26 7.14 10.18
C TRP A 275 -2.65 7.76 11.52
N GLU A 276 -3.94 7.72 11.88
CA GLU A 276 -4.43 8.20 13.18
C GLU A 276 -3.78 7.46 14.35
N VAL A 277 -3.70 6.13 14.27
CA VAL A 277 -3.10 5.28 15.32
C VAL A 277 -1.62 5.58 15.51
N VAL A 278 -0.84 5.72 14.43
CA VAL A 278 0.60 5.98 14.56
C VAL A 278 0.89 7.40 15.04
N LEU A 279 0.11 8.40 14.63
CA LEU A 279 0.23 9.76 15.16
C LEU A 279 -0.13 9.82 16.65
N GLY A 280 -1.20 9.14 17.05
CA GLY A 280 -1.57 9.01 18.46
C GLY A 280 -0.47 8.37 19.30
N ALA A 281 0.12 7.27 18.81
CA ALA A 281 1.23 6.59 19.49
C ALA A 281 2.47 7.49 19.65
N LEU A 282 2.83 8.26 18.60
CA LEU A 282 3.92 9.24 18.67
C LEU A 282 3.66 10.32 19.73
N ASN A 283 2.43 10.83 19.81
CA ASN A 283 2.07 11.83 20.82
C ASN A 283 2.17 11.27 22.25
N LEU A 284 1.71 10.04 22.47
CA LEU A 284 1.84 9.37 23.78
C LEU A 284 3.31 9.18 24.18
N ALA A 285 4.14 8.69 23.25
CA ALA A 285 5.57 8.50 23.48
C ALA A 285 6.32 9.82 23.73
N ALA A 286 5.88 10.91 23.09
CA ALA A 286 6.46 12.23 23.29
C ALA A 286 6.03 12.88 24.62
N ALA A 287 4.82 12.61 25.11
CA ALA A 287 4.30 13.13 26.37
C ALA A 287 4.76 12.35 27.61
N GLY A 288 5.18 11.08 27.44
CA GLY A 288 5.75 10.26 28.51
C GLY A 288 7.24 10.52 28.81
N LYS A 289 7.84 11.53 28.16
CA LYS A 289 9.18 12.06 28.46
C LYS A 289 9.05 13.37 29.24
#